data_AF-A0A2E5PMF1-F1
#
_entry.id   AF-A0A2E5PMF1-F1
#
_cell.length_a   1.000
_cell.length_b   1.000
_cell.length_c   1.000
_cell.angle_alpha   90.00
_cell.angle_beta   90.00
_cell.angle_gamma   90.00
#
_symmetry.space_group_name_H-M   'P 1'
#
loop_
_entity.id
_entity.type
_entity.pdbx_description
1 polymer ?
#
loop_
_entity_poly.entity_id
_entity_poly.type
_entity_poly.pdbx_seq_one_letter_code
_entity_poly.pdbx_strand_id
1 'polypeptide(L)'
;MSALDALLPKVGAKILWRAPALGQAAGNQDIDEILAVWYPSHQAFLDMPQQPGADANYRLRQDCVAEATIHRCPGDRGLLDGA
;
A
#
# COMPACT_ATOMS: atom_id res chain seq x y z
N MET A 1 -7.43 3.06 -7.40
CA MET A 1 -8.60 2.65 -6.58
C MET A 1 -9.06 3.84 -5.74
N SER A 2 -10.21 4.46 -6.09
CA SER A 2 -10.71 5.67 -5.40
C SER A 2 -10.99 5.46 -3.91
N ALA A 3 -11.39 4.25 -3.49
CA ALA A 3 -11.70 3.95 -2.09
C ALA A 3 -10.44 3.99 -1.19
N LEU A 4 -9.32 3.42 -1.65
CA LEU A 4 -8.05 3.47 -0.92
C LEU A 4 -7.53 4.91 -0.82
N ASP A 5 -7.62 5.65 -1.93
CA ASP A 5 -7.18 7.04 -2.01
C ASP A 5 -7.97 7.93 -1.03
N ALA A 6 -9.24 7.61 -0.75
CA ALA A 6 -10.08 8.29 0.25
C ALA A 6 -9.86 7.80 1.70
N LEU A 7 -9.41 6.56 1.88
CA LEU A 7 -9.24 5.94 3.20
C LEU A 7 -7.92 6.36 3.86
N LEU A 8 -6.82 6.38 3.11
CA LEU A 8 -5.47 6.65 3.62
C LEU A 8 -5.35 7.99 4.39
N PRO A 9 -5.90 9.12 3.90
CA PRO A 9 -5.80 10.39 4.64
C PRO A 9 -6.42 10.35 6.03
N LYS A 10 -7.38 9.45 6.30
CA LYS A 10 -8.07 9.34 7.60
C LYS A 10 -7.15 8.86 8.72
N VAL A 11 -6.08 8.15 8.38
CA VAL A 11 -5.02 7.72 9.31
C VAL A 11 -3.72 8.50 9.11
N GLY A 12 -3.77 9.62 8.35
CA GLY A 12 -2.60 10.42 8.00
C GLY A 12 -1.63 9.74 7.03
N ALA A 13 -2.04 8.65 6.37
CA ALA A 13 -1.24 7.95 5.39
C ALA A 13 -1.37 8.55 3.99
N LYS A 14 -0.40 8.25 3.12
CA LYS A 14 -0.41 8.68 1.73
C LYS A 14 0.30 7.68 0.83
N ILE A 15 -0.12 7.65 -0.43
CA ILE A 15 0.60 6.92 -1.47
C ILE A 15 1.87 7.69 -1.81
N LEU A 16 3.01 6.99 -1.82
CA LEU A 16 4.28 7.54 -2.30
C LEU A 16 4.42 7.36 -3.81
N TRP A 17 4.12 6.15 -4.29
CA TRP A 17 4.12 5.82 -5.71
C TRP A 17 3.25 4.59 -5.97
N ARG A 18 2.75 4.49 -7.21
CA ARG A 18 1.93 3.40 -7.74
C ARG A 18 2.38 3.17 -9.19
N ALA A 19 2.63 1.93 -9.57
CA ALA A 19 3.05 1.58 -10.93
C ALA A 19 2.53 0.20 -11.35
N PRO A 20 2.14 0.00 -12.62
CA PRO A 20 1.89 -1.32 -13.15
C PRO A 20 3.21 -2.11 -13.23
N ALA A 21 3.16 -3.42 -13.01
CA ALA A 21 4.28 -4.30 -13.31
C ALA A 21 4.30 -4.60 -14.81
N LEU A 22 5.44 -4.38 -15.47
CA LEU A 22 5.60 -4.57 -16.92
C LEU A 22 6.40 -5.84 -17.28
N GLY A 23 6.81 -6.59 -16.27
CA GLY A 23 7.69 -7.75 -16.40
C GLY A 23 8.58 -7.91 -15.17
N GLN A 24 9.31 -9.02 -15.10
CA GLN A 24 10.16 -9.36 -13.96
C GLN A 24 11.51 -9.87 -14.48
N ALA A 25 12.59 -9.24 -14.01
CA ALA A 25 13.95 -9.64 -14.37
C ALA A 25 14.42 -10.89 -13.61
N ALA A 26 13.86 -11.13 -12.42
CA ALA A 26 14.20 -12.27 -11.57
C ALA A 26 13.00 -12.67 -10.70
N GLY A 27 12.92 -13.96 -10.38
CA GLY A 27 11.79 -14.54 -9.65
C GLY A 27 10.56 -14.77 -10.54
N ASN A 28 9.51 -15.30 -9.93
CA ASN A 28 8.21 -15.47 -10.57
C ASN A 28 7.12 -15.09 -9.58
N GLN A 29 6.52 -13.92 -9.78
CA GLN A 29 5.36 -13.47 -9.03
C GLN A 29 4.29 -13.05 -10.03
N ASP A 30 3.04 -13.39 -9.79
CA ASP A 30 1.95 -12.87 -10.62
C ASP A 30 1.49 -11.54 -10.01
N ILE A 31 2.03 -10.43 -10.52
CA ILE A 31 1.80 -9.09 -9.98
C ILE A 31 1.39 -8.18 -11.12
N ASP A 32 0.24 -7.53 -10.98
CA ASP A 32 -0.25 -6.52 -11.93
C ASP A 32 0.18 -5.09 -11.54
N GLU A 33 0.25 -4.80 -10.24
CA GLU A 33 0.50 -3.45 -9.70
C GLU A 33 1.39 -3.51 -8.45
N ILE A 34 2.28 -2.53 -8.32
CA ILE A 34 3.05 -2.28 -7.11
C ILE A 34 2.70 -0.90 -6.54
N LEU A 35 2.50 -0.84 -5.23
CA LEU A 35 2.11 0.35 -4.50
C LEU A 35 2.98 0.52 -3.25
N ALA A 36 3.55 1.71 -3.06
CA ALA A 36 4.15 2.11 -1.80
C ALA A 36 3.25 3.12 -1.08
N VAL A 37 2.95 2.82 0.18
CA VAL A 37 2.17 3.67 1.07
C VAL A 37 2.99 4.03 2.29
N TRP A 38 3.10 5.32 2.56
CA TRP A 38 3.68 5.84 3.78
C TRP A 38 2.60 5.97 4.86
N TYR A 39 2.92 5.51 6.07
CA TYR A 39 2.11 5.68 7.27
C TYR A 39 2.92 6.45 8.33
N PRO A 40 2.28 7.34 9.11
CA PRO A 40 2.98 8.10 10.15
C PRO A 40 3.42 7.24 11.34
N SER A 41 2.78 6.08 11.52
CA SER A 41 3.16 5.09 12.52
C SER A 41 2.65 3.71 12.11
N HIS A 42 3.14 2.66 12.79
CA HIS A 42 2.56 1.33 12.61
C HIS A 42 1.09 1.28 13.06
N GLN A 43 0.74 2.01 14.12
CA GLN A 43 -0.63 2.07 14.63
C GLN A 43 -1.59 2.65 13.58
N ALA A 44 -1.17 3.67 12.82
CA ALA A 44 -1.99 4.23 11.74
C ALA A 44 -2.38 3.19 10.68
N PHE A 45 -1.50 2.22 10.38
CA PHE A 45 -1.85 1.10 9.50
C PHE A 45 -2.89 0.17 10.16
N LEU A 46 -2.73 -0.13 11.44
CA LEU A 46 -3.65 -0.99 12.20
C LEU A 46 -5.02 -0.35 12.42
N ASP A 47 -5.11 0.98 12.42
CA ASP A 47 -6.36 1.72 12.59
C ASP A 47 -7.19 1.82 11.31
N MET A 48 -6.65 1.40 10.15
CA MET A 48 -7.34 1.44 8.85
C MET A 48 -8.70 0.73 8.84
N PRO A 49 -8.88 -0.48 9.39
CA PRO A 49 -10.18 -1.16 9.42
C PRO A 49 -11.24 -0.42 10.26
N GLN A 50 -10.83 0.47 11.16
CA GLN A 50 -11.74 1.21 12.04
C GLN A 50 -12.23 2.53 11.43
N GLN A 51 -11.70 2.92 10.27
CA GLN A 51 -12.06 4.19 9.65
C GLN A 51 -13.39 4.12 8.90
N PRO A 52 -14.17 5.21 8.87
CA PRO A 52 -15.38 5.27 8.04
C PRO A 52 -15.07 4.93 6.57
N GLY A 53 -15.82 4.02 5.97
CA GLY A 53 -15.60 3.58 4.59
C GLY A 53 -14.54 2.49 4.41
N ALA A 54 -13.95 1.98 5.49
CA ALA A 54 -13.06 0.83 5.46
C ALA A 54 -13.73 -0.38 4.80
N ASP A 55 -14.96 -0.73 5.19
CA ASP A 55 -15.70 -1.89 4.65
C ASP A 55 -15.76 -1.89 3.12
N ALA A 56 -16.04 -0.73 2.51
CA ALA A 56 -16.08 -0.59 1.07
C ALA A 56 -14.70 -0.81 0.44
N ASN A 57 -13.63 -0.27 1.04
CA ASN A 57 -12.26 -0.49 0.56
C ASN A 57 -11.86 -1.97 0.65
N TYR A 58 -12.10 -2.62 1.79
CA TYR A 58 -11.73 -4.02 1.99
C TYR A 58 -12.55 -4.96 1.10
N ARG A 59 -13.85 -4.68 0.89
CA ARG A 59 -14.68 -5.41 -0.07
C ARG A 59 -14.13 -5.27 -1.51
N LEU A 60 -13.86 -4.05 -1.96
CA LEU A 60 -13.31 -3.83 -3.30
C LEU A 60 -11.94 -4.49 -3.48
N ARG A 61 -11.10 -4.47 -2.44
CA ARG A 61 -9.84 -5.21 -2.46
C ARG A 61 -10.08 -6.71 -2.62
N GLN A 62 -11.01 -7.28 -1.85
CA GLN A 62 -11.35 -8.70 -1.94
C GLN A 62 -11.91 -9.09 -3.32
N ASP A 63 -12.72 -8.21 -3.93
CA ASP A 63 -13.35 -8.47 -5.23
C ASP A 63 -12.36 -8.35 -6.40
N CYS A 64 -11.31 -7.52 -6.28
CA CYS A 64 -10.40 -7.19 -7.40
C CYS A 64 -8.97 -7.74 -7.25
N VAL A 65 -8.53 -8.11 -6.05
CA VAL A 65 -7.14 -8.52 -5.79
C VAL A 65 -7.12 -10.00 -5.46
N ALA A 66 -6.72 -10.82 -6.43
CA ALA A 66 -6.61 -12.27 -6.27
C ALA A 66 -5.56 -12.64 -5.21
N GLU A 67 -4.38 -12.00 -5.28
CA GLU A 67 -3.23 -12.25 -4.42
C GLU A 67 -2.56 -10.91 -4.09
N ALA A 68 -2.03 -10.77 -2.87
CA ALA A 68 -1.24 -9.59 -2.51
C ALA A 68 -0.31 -9.86 -1.32
N THR A 69 0.94 -9.43 -1.48
CA THR A 69 1.96 -9.47 -0.43
C THR A 69 2.19 -8.07 0.14
N ILE A 70 2.16 -7.95 1.46
CA ILE A 70 2.41 -6.68 2.16
C ILE A 70 3.75 -6.75 2.87
N HIS A 71 4.69 -5.91 2.43
CA HIS A 71 5.99 -5.76 3.09
C HIS A 71 6.01 -4.48 3.92
N ARG A 72 6.36 -4.61 5.20
CA ARG A 72 6.66 -3.45 6.05
C ARG A 72 8.12 -3.07 5.86
N CYS A 73 8.36 -1.84 5.41
CA CYS A 73 9.70 -1.29 5.24
C CYS A 73 9.92 -0.13 6.23
N PRO A 74 11.08 -0.05 6.90
CA PRO A 74 11.44 1.13 7.67
C PRO A 74 11.75 2.28 6.68
N GLY A 75 11.08 3.42 6.85
CA GLY A 75 11.11 4.54 5.88
C GLY A 75 12.37 5.41 5.96
N ASP A 76 13.29 5.09 6.86
CA ASP A 76 14.50 5.85 7.19
C ASP A 76 15.78 5.34 6.49
N ARG A 77 15.73 4.17 5.82
CA ARG A 77 16.93 3.54 5.23
C ARG A 77 17.31 3.96 3.81
N GLY A 78 16.67 4.99 3.24
CA GLY A 78 16.90 5.43 1.86
C GLY A 78 17.66 6.74 1.68
N LEU A 79 18.00 7.46 2.75
CA LEU A 79 18.64 8.79 2.68
C LEU A 79 20.03 8.86 3.34
N LEU A 80 20.51 7.74 3.88
CA LEU A 80 21.83 7.60 4.46
C LEU A 80 22.51 6.43 3.74
N ASP A 81 23.12 6.71 2.59
CA ASP A 81 24.28 6.03 2.00
C ASP A 81 24.43 6.49 0.54
N GLY A 82 25.00 7.69 0.34
CA GLY A 82 25.43 8.12 -1.00
C GLY A 82 25.17 9.58 -1.37
N ALA A 83 25.66 10.53 -0.57
CA ALA A 83 26.04 11.86 -1.06
C ALA A 83 27.40 12.21 -0.47
#